data_AF-A0A383C9X9-F1
#
_entry.id   AF-A0A383C9X9-F1
#
_cell.length_a   1.000
_cell.length_b   1.000
_cell.length_c   1.000
_cell.angle_alpha   90.00
_cell.angle_beta   90.00
_cell.angle_gamma   90.00
#
_symmetry.space_group_name_H-M   'P 1'
#
loop_
_entity.id
_entity.type
_entity.pdbx_description
1 polymer ?
#
loop_
_entity_poly.entity_id
_entity_poly.type
_entity_poly.pdbx_seq_one_letter_code
_entity_poly.pdbx_strand_id
1 'polypeptide(L)'
;LFAISVLEAAREYPFQDLESSTIEPLVLGIDKAIDSDNNSINMKNRLSEIQTEWRGVKLKPEPDTKKQTQWKYNWNPYGQCSWPPEDDQIESFNTHVREQSKLLLSNDLARSEKFTSSLKDGVDMRDTLRHWHEGDIYVKEIPASRGRVEIVVFIFDIEPNPKNYPWCQTWYAEHNEESTLCFFATDYMNDMIGPGLGRATYGGCMMIYPPRPIPDIWKDPRIHIGKTLEEKLLEAAFFHS
;
A
#
# COMPACT_ATOMS: atom_id res chain seq x y z
N LEU A 1 -5.83 0.26 -13.46
CA LEU A 1 -6.88 0.67 -12.50
C LEU A 1 -7.45 2.03 -12.87
N PHE A 2 -6.67 3.12 -12.82
CA PHE A 2 -7.16 4.48 -13.12
C PHE A 2 -7.95 4.61 -14.45
N ALA A 3 -7.41 4.11 -15.57
CA ALA A 3 -8.09 4.21 -16.87
C ALA A 3 -9.45 3.47 -16.93
N ILE A 4 -9.60 2.37 -16.19
CA ILE A 4 -10.88 1.62 -16.12
C ILE A 4 -11.86 2.41 -15.27
N SER A 5 -11.42 2.87 -14.09
CA SER A 5 -12.25 3.67 -13.19
C SER A 5 -12.74 4.98 -13.85
N VAL A 6 -11.89 5.64 -14.63
CA VAL A 6 -12.28 6.83 -15.42
C VAL A 6 -13.32 6.46 -16.48
N LEU A 7 -13.16 5.32 -17.16
CA LEU A 7 -14.11 4.87 -18.18
C LEU A 7 -15.46 4.46 -17.57
N GLU A 8 -15.45 3.81 -16.42
CA GLU A 8 -16.67 3.45 -15.68
C GLU A 8 -17.37 4.70 -15.14
N ALA A 9 -16.63 5.63 -14.52
CA ALA A 9 -17.18 6.90 -14.08
C ALA A 9 -17.76 7.72 -15.25
N ALA A 10 -17.12 7.68 -16.43
CA ALA A 10 -17.63 8.35 -17.63
C ALA A 10 -18.96 7.76 -18.12
N ARG A 11 -19.27 6.48 -17.84
CA ARG A 11 -20.56 5.87 -18.18
C ARG A 11 -21.69 6.34 -17.28
N GLU A 12 -21.37 6.70 -16.04
CA GLU A 12 -22.32 7.19 -15.04
C GLU A 12 -22.40 8.71 -15.01
N TYR A 13 -21.50 9.40 -15.72
CA TYR A 13 -21.49 10.85 -15.78
C TYR A 13 -22.77 11.36 -16.46
N PRO A 14 -23.61 12.12 -15.74
CA PRO A 14 -24.88 12.58 -16.30
C PRO A 14 -24.63 13.55 -17.45
N PHE A 15 -25.51 13.52 -18.44
CA PHE A 15 -25.53 14.57 -19.45
C PHE A 15 -25.85 15.90 -18.76
N GLN A 16 -25.03 16.92 -18.98
CA GLN A 16 -25.30 18.25 -18.43
C GLN A 16 -26.47 18.88 -19.19
N ASP A 17 -27.53 19.22 -18.46
CA ASP A 17 -28.69 19.91 -19.01
C ASP A 17 -28.37 21.39 -19.23
N LEU A 18 -27.97 21.71 -20.46
CA LEU A 18 -27.55 23.03 -20.91
C LEU A 18 -28.64 24.10 -20.76
N GLU A 19 -29.92 23.70 -20.70
CA GLU A 19 -31.05 24.64 -20.57
C GLU A 19 -31.26 25.12 -19.11
N SER A 20 -30.77 24.38 -18.13
CA SER A 20 -30.96 24.68 -16.70
C SER A 20 -29.82 25.48 -16.07
N SER A 21 -28.70 25.65 -16.78
CA SER A 21 -27.49 26.27 -16.25
C SER A 21 -27.48 27.78 -16.52
N THR A 22 -27.18 28.58 -15.50
CA THR A 22 -27.04 30.05 -15.61
C THR A 22 -25.68 30.48 -16.20
N ILE A 23 -24.92 29.54 -16.76
CA ILE A 23 -23.55 29.75 -17.24
C ILE A 23 -23.56 29.69 -18.76
N GLU A 24 -22.89 30.64 -19.41
CA GLU A 24 -22.77 30.67 -20.87
C GLU A 24 -22.01 29.42 -21.38
N PRO A 25 -22.60 28.65 -22.32
CA PRO A 25 -21.97 27.45 -22.83
C PRO A 25 -20.85 27.81 -23.80
N LEU A 26 -19.63 27.36 -23.50
CA LEU A 26 -18.46 27.52 -24.35
C LEU A 26 -18.21 26.24 -25.16
N VAL A 27 -18.16 26.33 -26.50
CA VAL A 27 -17.83 25.19 -27.35
C VAL A 27 -16.32 25.09 -27.49
N LEU A 28 -15.74 23.99 -27.01
CA LEU A 28 -14.29 23.76 -27.02
C LEU A 28 -13.86 23.02 -28.29
N GLY A 29 -12.78 23.49 -28.92
CA GLY A 29 -12.05 22.83 -30.00
C GLY A 29 -10.55 22.76 -29.69
N ILE A 30 -9.76 22.28 -30.66
CA ILE A 30 -8.30 22.22 -30.51
C ILE A 30 -7.75 23.65 -30.58
N ASP A 31 -7.13 24.11 -29.47
CA ASP A 31 -6.53 25.45 -29.29
C ASP A 31 -7.48 26.64 -29.50
N LYS A 32 -8.79 26.37 -29.58
CA LYS A 32 -9.82 27.39 -29.82
C LYS A 32 -11.09 27.08 -29.04
N ALA A 33 -11.80 28.13 -28.67
CA ALA A 33 -13.15 28.04 -28.14
C ALA A 33 -14.06 29.02 -28.87
N ILE A 34 -15.34 28.66 -28.94
CA ILE A 34 -16.39 29.49 -29.52
C ILE A 34 -17.34 29.85 -28.38
N ASP A 35 -17.50 31.16 -28.19
CA ASP A 35 -18.44 31.73 -27.22
C ASP A 35 -19.89 31.66 -27.73
N SER A 36 -20.88 31.94 -26.86
CA SER A 36 -22.30 31.97 -27.23
C SER A 36 -22.60 32.98 -28.35
N ASP A 37 -21.80 34.04 -28.46
CA ASP A 37 -21.86 35.05 -29.53
C ASP A 37 -21.08 34.65 -30.80
N ASN A 38 -20.66 33.39 -30.90
CA ASN A 38 -19.93 32.81 -32.03
C ASN A 38 -18.53 33.43 -32.26
N ASN A 39 -17.95 34.05 -31.23
CA ASN A 39 -16.63 34.64 -31.26
C ASN A 39 -15.54 33.59 -31.01
N SER A 40 -14.50 33.57 -31.84
CA SER A 40 -13.37 32.64 -31.70
C SER A 40 -12.35 33.16 -30.70
N ILE A 41 -12.17 32.45 -29.60
CA ILE A 41 -11.18 32.70 -28.56
C ILE A 41 -10.02 31.72 -28.73
N ASN A 42 -8.77 32.21 -28.77
CA ASN A 42 -7.60 31.34 -28.75
C ASN A 42 -7.39 30.77 -27.34
N MET A 43 -7.34 29.45 -27.23
CA MET A 43 -7.07 28.76 -25.97
C MET A 43 -5.65 28.23 -25.93
N LYS A 44 -5.00 28.36 -24.78
CA LYS A 44 -3.66 27.80 -24.55
C LYS A 44 -3.78 26.56 -23.67
N ASN A 45 -3.43 25.40 -24.23
CA ASN A 45 -3.29 24.18 -23.43
C ASN A 45 -2.10 24.32 -22.47
N ARG A 46 -2.36 24.33 -21.16
CA ARG A 46 -1.30 24.39 -20.13
C ARG A 46 -0.84 23.01 -19.65
N LEU A 47 -1.45 21.94 -20.16
CA LEU A 47 -1.13 20.54 -19.84
C LEU A 47 -0.29 19.87 -20.93
N SER A 48 0.05 20.58 -22.02
CA SER A 48 0.73 20.03 -23.20
C SER A 48 2.24 19.81 -23.02
N GLU A 49 2.81 20.14 -21.87
CA GLU A 49 4.25 19.93 -21.60
C GLU A 49 4.61 18.45 -21.42
N ILE A 50 3.61 17.58 -21.25
CA ILE A 50 3.79 16.14 -21.14
C ILE A 50 3.59 15.55 -22.54
N GLN A 51 4.65 15.01 -23.14
CA GLN A 51 4.53 14.21 -24.37
C GLN A 51 3.60 13.02 -24.13
N THR A 52 2.41 13.05 -24.71
CA THR A 52 1.47 11.94 -24.66
C THR A 52 1.64 11.06 -25.89
N GLU A 53 2.00 9.79 -25.68
CA GLU A 53 1.98 8.76 -26.72
C GLU A 53 0.65 8.00 -26.68
N TRP A 54 0.04 7.76 -27.84
CA TRP A 54 -1.06 6.82 -27.95
C TRP A 54 -0.57 5.40 -27.66
N ARG A 55 -1.09 4.78 -26.61
CA ARG A 55 -0.77 3.38 -26.28
C ARG A 55 -2.06 2.58 -26.17
N GLY A 56 -2.05 1.40 -26.80
CA GLY A 56 -3.12 0.41 -26.62
C GLY A 56 -3.04 -0.16 -25.21
N VAL A 57 -4.04 0.09 -24.38
CA VAL A 57 -4.14 -0.47 -23.03
C VAL A 57 -5.11 -1.65 -23.06
N LYS A 58 -4.64 -2.83 -22.63
CA LYS A 58 -5.53 -3.98 -22.42
C LYS A 58 -6.29 -3.77 -21.11
N LEU A 59 -7.53 -3.31 -21.22
CA LEU A 59 -8.44 -3.18 -20.07
C LEU A 59 -9.09 -4.53 -19.80
N LYS A 60 -9.03 -5.01 -18.55
CA LYS A 60 -9.80 -6.15 -18.07
C LYS A 60 -10.99 -5.60 -17.29
N PRO A 61 -12.21 -5.59 -17.87
CA PRO A 61 -13.38 -5.08 -17.16
C PRO A 61 -13.70 -5.96 -15.95
N GLU A 62 -14.40 -5.39 -14.98
CA GLU A 62 -14.90 -6.14 -13.85
C GLU A 62 -15.89 -7.24 -14.30
N PRO A 63 -15.92 -8.39 -13.61
CA PRO A 63 -16.80 -9.48 -13.96
C PRO A 63 -18.26 -9.13 -13.70
N ASP A 64 -19.16 -9.52 -14.62
CA ASP A 64 -20.60 -9.39 -14.42
C ASP A 64 -21.06 -10.15 -13.16
N THR A 65 -22.00 -9.55 -12.44
CA THR A 65 -22.65 -10.08 -11.23
C THR A 65 -23.11 -11.54 -11.35
N LYS A 66 -23.63 -11.94 -12.52
CA LYS A 66 -24.03 -13.34 -12.80
C LYS A 66 -22.84 -14.30 -12.76
N LYS A 67 -21.70 -13.91 -13.32
CA LYS A 67 -20.47 -14.71 -13.31
C LYS A 67 -19.90 -14.79 -11.90
N GLN A 68 -19.88 -13.69 -11.16
CA GLN A 68 -19.44 -13.67 -9.77
C GLN A 68 -20.25 -14.65 -8.91
N THR A 69 -21.58 -14.64 -9.08
CA THR A 69 -22.49 -15.57 -8.38
C THR A 69 -22.20 -17.02 -8.75
N GLN A 70 -21.97 -17.30 -10.03
CA GLN A 70 -21.61 -18.65 -10.49
C GLN A 70 -20.27 -19.13 -9.92
N TRP A 71 -19.26 -18.26 -9.86
CA TRP A 71 -17.96 -18.60 -9.28
C TRP A 71 -18.05 -18.85 -7.78
N LYS A 72 -18.84 -18.04 -7.05
CA LYS A 72 -19.13 -18.25 -5.64
C LYS A 72 -19.79 -19.61 -5.39
N TYR A 73 -20.77 -19.98 -6.22
CA TYR A 73 -21.45 -21.28 -6.11
C TYR A 73 -20.51 -22.46 -6.38
N ASN A 74 -19.59 -22.31 -7.34
CA ASN A 74 -18.62 -23.34 -7.72
C ASN A 74 -17.33 -23.33 -6.87
N TRP A 75 -17.27 -22.53 -5.81
CA TRP A 75 -16.06 -22.42 -5.00
C TRP A 75 -15.74 -23.75 -4.30
N ASN A 76 -14.48 -24.16 -4.37
CA ASN A 76 -14.01 -25.35 -3.68
C ASN A 76 -13.62 -24.99 -2.23
N PRO A 77 -14.32 -25.50 -1.20
CA PRO A 77 -13.99 -25.18 0.19
C PRO A 77 -12.76 -25.92 0.72
N TYR A 78 -12.28 -26.97 0.02
CA TYR A 78 -11.28 -27.90 0.54
C TYR A 78 -9.82 -27.48 0.29
N GLY A 79 -9.58 -26.37 -0.42
CA GLY A 79 -8.23 -25.87 -0.67
C GLY A 79 -8.24 -24.39 -0.97
N GLN A 80 -7.38 -23.65 -0.28
CA GLN A 80 -7.17 -22.21 -0.45
C GLN A 80 -5.67 -21.95 -0.36
N CYS A 81 -5.16 -21.09 -1.23
CA CYS A 81 -3.78 -20.64 -1.23
C CYS A 81 -3.72 -19.17 -1.63
N SER A 82 -2.58 -18.52 -1.35
CA SER A 82 -2.31 -17.20 -1.88
C SER A 82 -2.23 -17.25 -3.41
N TRP A 83 -2.55 -16.14 -4.06
CA TRP A 83 -2.32 -15.99 -5.49
C TRP A 83 -0.86 -15.59 -5.70
N PRO A 84 0.00 -16.42 -6.35
CA PRO A 84 1.45 -16.21 -6.31
C PRO A 84 1.93 -14.81 -6.75
N PRO A 85 1.39 -14.21 -7.83
CA PRO A 85 1.78 -12.85 -8.21
C PRO A 85 1.44 -11.75 -7.19
N GLU A 86 0.42 -11.96 -6.36
CA GLU A 86 0.08 -11.04 -5.27
C GLU A 86 0.98 -11.30 -4.06
N ASP A 87 1.28 -12.57 -3.78
CA ASP A 87 2.18 -13.00 -2.73
C ASP A 87 3.59 -12.40 -2.89
N ASP A 88 4.15 -12.48 -4.12
CA ASP A 88 5.43 -11.87 -4.48
C ASP A 88 5.46 -10.36 -4.16
N GLN A 89 4.35 -9.65 -4.40
CA GLN A 89 4.26 -8.22 -4.14
C GLN A 89 4.17 -7.92 -2.64
N ILE A 90 3.40 -8.71 -1.89
CA ILE A 90 3.27 -8.59 -0.43
C ILE A 90 4.65 -8.82 0.23
N GLU A 91 5.38 -9.85 -0.19
CA GLU A 91 6.71 -10.14 0.36
C GLU A 91 7.76 -9.10 -0.06
N SER A 92 7.68 -8.59 -1.30
CA SER A 92 8.54 -7.47 -1.73
C SER A 92 8.31 -6.22 -0.88
N PHE A 93 7.04 -5.90 -0.59
CA PHE A 93 6.69 -4.78 0.28
C PHE A 93 7.17 -4.98 1.72
N ASN A 94 6.96 -6.17 2.28
CA ASN A 94 7.46 -6.55 3.60
C ASN A 94 8.99 -6.43 3.70
N THR A 95 9.70 -6.94 2.70
CA THR A 95 11.17 -6.83 2.60
C THR A 95 11.62 -5.37 2.57
N HIS A 96 10.99 -4.55 1.74
CA HIS A 96 11.29 -3.12 1.66
C HIS A 96 11.11 -2.41 3.00
N VAL A 97 10.00 -2.66 3.69
CA VAL A 97 9.72 -2.06 5.00
C VAL A 97 10.73 -2.49 6.06
N ARG A 98 11.15 -3.76 6.06
CA ARG A 98 12.20 -4.26 6.96
C ARG A 98 13.54 -3.57 6.72
N GLU A 99 13.93 -3.40 5.47
CA GLU A 99 15.17 -2.71 5.10
C GLU A 99 15.14 -1.24 5.53
N GLN A 100 14.05 -0.52 5.23
CA GLN A 100 13.89 0.87 5.67
C GLN A 100 13.91 0.99 7.20
N SER A 101 13.24 0.08 7.91
CA SER A 101 13.25 0.06 9.37
C SER A 101 14.65 -0.14 9.94
N LYS A 102 15.45 -1.04 9.35
CA LYS A 102 16.87 -1.23 9.73
C LYS A 102 17.69 0.03 9.51
N LEU A 103 17.47 0.74 8.40
CA LEU A 103 18.17 2.00 8.10
C LEU A 103 17.79 3.11 9.09
N LEU A 104 16.51 3.21 9.48
CA LEU A 104 16.06 4.16 10.48
C LEU A 104 16.69 3.88 11.85
N LEU A 105 16.70 2.61 12.28
CA LEU A 105 17.35 2.20 13.53
C LEU A 105 18.86 2.50 13.53
N SER A 106 19.56 2.32 12.41
CA SER A 106 20.98 2.73 12.33
C SER A 106 21.17 4.24 12.42
N ASN A 107 20.28 5.02 11.81
CA ASN A 107 20.38 6.48 11.81
C ASN A 107 20.15 7.09 13.19
N ASP A 108 19.32 6.47 14.03
CA ASP A 108 19.08 6.92 15.41
C ASP A 108 20.32 6.72 16.30
N LEU A 109 21.15 5.72 15.98
CA LEU A 109 22.44 5.47 16.66
C LEU A 109 23.58 6.35 16.15
N ALA A 110 23.32 7.27 15.22
CA ALA A 110 24.34 8.10 14.62
C ALA A 110 25.01 9.01 15.66
N ARG A 111 26.33 9.11 15.57
CA ARG A 111 27.15 9.95 16.44
C ARG A 111 27.85 11.02 15.63
N SER A 112 27.98 12.19 16.21
CA SER A 112 28.71 13.32 15.63
C SER A 112 30.07 13.43 16.30
N GLU A 113 31.13 13.45 15.51
CA GLU A 113 32.50 13.58 16.00
C GLU A 113 33.25 14.67 15.23
N LYS A 114 34.23 15.30 15.88
CA LYS A 114 35.06 16.31 15.25
C LYS A 114 35.87 15.71 14.10
N PHE A 115 35.87 16.39 12.96
CA PHE A 115 36.64 16.00 11.79
C PHE A 115 38.13 15.99 12.13
N THR A 116 38.76 14.83 11.90
CA THR A 116 40.20 14.63 12.11
C THR A 116 40.88 14.29 10.79
N SER A 117 40.50 13.16 10.17
CA SER A 117 41.14 12.69 8.94
C SER A 117 40.22 11.96 7.96
N SER A 118 38.97 11.68 8.34
CA SER A 118 38.00 10.97 7.51
C SER A 118 36.64 11.65 7.56
N LEU A 119 35.93 11.67 6.43
CA LEU A 119 34.56 12.16 6.33
C LEU A 119 33.51 11.18 6.89
N LYS A 120 33.94 9.97 7.29
CA LYS A 120 33.06 8.88 7.78
C LYS A 120 31.83 8.70 6.87
N ASP A 121 30.62 8.86 7.40
CA ASP A 121 29.35 8.71 6.66
C ASP A 121 28.80 10.05 6.15
N GLY A 122 29.53 11.16 6.35
CA GLY A 122 29.20 12.48 5.84
C GLY A 122 29.39 13.60 6.86
N VAL A 123 29.26 14.84 6.40
CA VAL A 123 29.34 16.03 7.26
C VAL A 123 28.04 16.21 8.03
N ASP A 124 28.14 16.37 9.35
CA ASP A 124 27.00 16.78 10.16
C ASP A 124 26.87 18.31 10.11
N MET A 125 26.02 18.79 9.19
CA MET A 125 25.77 20.22 9.03
C MET A 125 25.18 20.87 10.27
N ARG A 126 24.35 20.17 11.05
CA ARG A 126 23.72 20.76 12.24
C ARG A 126 24.74 21.00 13.33
N ASP A 127 25.59 20.03 13.59
CA ASP A 127 26.59 20.14 14.65
C ASP A 127 27.77 21.04 14.24
N THR A 128 28.12 21.04 12.96
CA THR A 128 29.07 22.00 12.38
C THR A 128 28.56 23.44 12.49
N LEU A 129 27.27 23.70 12.21
CA LEU A 129 26.69 25.04 12.38
C LEU A 129 26.60 25.46 13.85
N ARG A 130 26.37 24.52 14.76
CA ARG A 130 26.34 24.79 16.21
C ARG A 130 27.71 25.24 16.73
N HIS A 131 28.78 24.62 16.26
CA HIS A 131 30.16 24.95 16.62
C HIS A 131 30.85 25.83 15.58
N TRP A 132 30.10 26.55 14.75
CA TRP A 132 30.66 27.37 13.66
C TRP A 132 31.69 28.39 14.15
N HIS A 133 31.51 28.89 15.37
CA HIS A 133 32.40 29.83 16.03
C HIS A 133 33.78 29.25 16.40
N GLU A 134 33.90 27.93 16.49
CA GLU A 134 35.15 27.21 16.79
C GLU A 134 35.95 26.92 15.51
N GLY A 135 35.33 27.04 14.33
CA GLY A 135 35.94 26.73 13.04
C GLY A 135 36.12 25.22 12.78
N ASP A 136 35.51 24.38 13.62
CA ASP A 136 35.59 22.93 13.56
C ASP A 136 34.46 22.34 12.70
N ILE A 137 34.81 21.34 11.89
CA ILE A 137 33.85 20.58 11.08
C ILE A 137 33.50 19.30 11.84
N TYR A 138 32.22 18.93 11.87
CA TYR A 138 31.75 17.71 12.49
C TYR A 138 31.32 16.70 11.41
N VAL A 139 31.65 15.44 11.63
CA VAL A 139 31.29 14.31 10.76
C VAL A 139 30.41 13.33 11.49
N LYS A 140 29.48 12.73 10.75
CA LYS A 140 28.56 11.72 11.22
C LYS A 140 29.19 10.34 11.06
N GLU A 141 29.12 9.54 12.11
CA GLU A 141 29.34 8.10 12.08
C GLU A 141 28.01 7.38 12.32
N ILE A 142 27.58 6.59 11.36
CA ILE A 142 26.44 5.69 11.46
C ILE A 142 27.01 4.31 11.78
N PRO A 143 26.94 3.84 13.04
CA PRO A 143 27.40 2.50 13.36
C PRO A 143 26.56 1.47 12.58
N ALA A 144 27.20 0.37 12.18
CA ALA A 144 26.48 -0.73 11.55
C ALA A 144 25.29 -1.16 12.43
N SER A 145 24.11 -1.26 11.82
CA SER A 145 22.88 -1.67 12.52
C SER A 145 23.10 -3.02 13.20
N ARG A 146 23.04 -3.03 14.54
CA ARG A 146 23.04 -4.26 15.33
C ARG A 146 21.59 -4.64 15.62
N GLY A 147 21.07 -5.60 14.88
CA GLY A 147 19.72 -6.14 15.11
C GLY A 147 19.08 -6.71 13.85
N ARG A 148 18.13 -7.64 14.02
CA ARG A 148 17.28 -8.14 12.95
C ARG A 148 15.84 -7.73 13.25
N VAL A 149 15.15 -7.20 12.24
CA VAL A 149 13.70 -6.96 12.30
C VAL A 149 13.04 -8.24 11.84
N GLU A 150 12.52 -9.03 12.80
CA GLU A 150 11.93 -10.34 12.53
C GLU A 150 10.42 -10.27 12.30
N ILE A 151 9.74 -9.42 13.07
CA ILE A 151 8.29 -9.24 13.01
C ILE A 151 7.99 -7.84 12.50
N VAL A 152 7.08 -7.75 11.53
CA VAL A 152 6.51 -6.49 11.06
C VAL A 152 5.00 -6.58 11.15
N VAL A 153 4.37 -5.54 11.68
CA VAL A 153 2.92 -5.43 11.79
C VAL A 153 2.45 -4.25 10.95
N PHE A 154 1.51 -4.51 10.07
CA PHE A 154 0.81 -3.52 9.26
C PHE A 154 -0.63 -3.40 9.77
N ILE A 155 -1.03 -2.20 10.15
CA ILE A 155 -2.41 -1.88 10.52
C ILE A 155 -2.89 -0.84 9.50
N PHE A 156 -3.81 -1.25 8.64
CA PHE A 156 -4.35 -0.39 7.58
C PHE A 156 -5.62 0.34 8.03
N ASP A 157 -6.45 -0.34 8.83
CA ASP A 157 -7.61 0.23 9.51
C ASP A 157 -7.32 0.35 11.01
N ILE A 158 -7.42 1.56 11.55
CA ILE A 158 -7.02 1.89 12.94
C ILE A 158 -8.07 1.39 13.93
N GLU A 159 -9.35 1.38 13.54
CA GLU A 159 -10.46 0.95 14.38
C GLU A 159 -11.35 -0.05 13.60
N PRO A 160 -10.81 -1.24 13.28
CA PRO A 160 -11.48 -2.19 12.42
C PRO A 160 -12.72 -2.75 13.10
N ASN A 161 -13.87 -2.58 12.46
CA ASN A 161 -15.10 -3.23 12.91
C ASN A 161 -15.00 -4.75 12.62
N PRO A 162 -15.07 -5.63 13.64
CA PRO A 162 -14.95 -7.07 13.43
C PRO A 162 -15.96 -7.66 12.46
N LYS A 163 -17.11 -7.01 12.27
CA LYS A 163 -18.13 -7.44 11.30
C LYS A 163 -17.69 -7.27 9.85
N ASN A 164 -16.82 -6.28 9.57
CA ASN A 164 -16.31 -6.02 8.23
C ASN A 164 -15.13 -6.95 7.87
N TYR A 165 -14.44 -7.45 8.90
CA TYR A 165 -13.25 -8.30 8.77
C TYR A 165 -13.45 -9.70 9.37
N PRO A 166 -14.43 -10.49 8.88
CA PRO A 166 -14.71 -11.81 9.44
C PRO A 166 -13.64 -12.85 9.12
N TRP A 167 -12.76 -12.58 8.14
CA TRP A 167 -11.77 -13.54 7.70
C TRP A 167 -10.46 -13.32 8.45
N CYS A 168 -10.19 -14.17 9.42
CA CYS A 168 -9.01 -14.13 10.27
C CYS A 168 -8.26 -15.46 10.18
N GLN A 169 -6.98 -15.42 9.80
CA GLN A 169 -6.19 -16.65 9.68
C GLN A 169 -4.69 -16.42 9.88
N THR A 170 -3.99 -17.51 10.21
CA THR A 170 -2.53 -17.63 10.11
C THR A 170 -2.20 -18.55 8.93
N TRP A 171 -1.46 -18.01 7.96
CA TRP A 171 -0.91 -18.69 6.80
C TRP A 171 0.57 -18.98 7.00
N TYR A 172 0.99 -20.14 6.50
CA TYR A 172 2.33 -20.66 6.67
C TYR A 172 3.08 -20.58 5.36
N ALA A 173 4.36 -20.18 5.43
CA ALA A 173 5.25 -20.15 4.29
C ALA A 173 5.40 -21.55 3.68
N GLU A 174 5.14 -21.65 2.39
CA GLU A 174 5.39 -22.83 1.55
C GLU A 174 6.76 -22.73 0.86
N HIS A 175 7.30 -21.52 0.72
CA HIS A 175 8.60 -21.25 0.12
C HIS A 175 9.56 -20.55 1.10
N ASN A 176 10.88 -20.69 0.86
CA ASN A 176 11.90 -20.16 1.76
C ASN A 176 11.92 -18.63 1.86
N GLU A 177 11.39 -17.95 0.84
CA GLU A 177 11.36 -16.49 0.74
C GLU A 177 10.08 -15.89 1.34
N GLU A 178 9.14 -16.74 1.77
CA GLU A 178 7.86 -16.33 2.32
C GLU A 178 7.92 -16.16 3.85
N SER A 179 7.09 -15.26 4.34
CA SER A 179 6.89 -15.01 5.76
C SER A 179 5.74 -15.86 6.30
N THR A 180 5.77 -16.13 7.61
CA THR A 180 4.53 -16.56 8.27
C THR A 180 3.61 -15.35 8.41
N LEU A 181 2.42 -15.42 7.81
CA LEU A 181 1.49 -14.31 7.68
C LEU A 181 0.27 -14.55 8.58
N CYS A 182 -0.01 -13.64 9.49
CA CYS A 182 -1.25 -13.64 10.27
C CYS A 182 -2.03 -12.38 9.93
N PHE A 183 -3.32 -12.49 9.66
CA PHE A 183 -4.09 -11.33 9.19
C PHE A 183 -5.55 -11.39 9.58
N PHE A 184 -6.19 -10.23 9.52
CA PHE A 184 -7.64 -10.09 9.43
C PHE A 184 -7.99 -9.30 8.16
N ALA A 185 -9.02 -9.77 7.46
CA ALA A 185 -9.41 -9.29 6.14
C ALA A 185 -10.92 -9.41 5.93
N THR A 186 -11.41 -8.72 4.91
CA THR A 186 -12.80 -8.87 4.45
C THR A 186 -13.04 -10.29 3.92
N ASP A 187 -14.31 -10.69 3.85
CA ASP A 187 -14.67 -11.99 3.28
C ASP A 187 -14.39 -12.00 1.76
N TYR A 188 -13.45 -12.85 1.32
CA TYR A 188 -13.09 -13.01 -0.09
C TYR A 188 -14.26 -13.50 -0.96
N MET A 189 -15.28 -14.12 -0.36
CA MET A 189 -16.48 -14.57 -1.07
C MET A 189 -17.40 -13.42 -1.49
N ASN A 190 -17.16 -12.20 -1.03
CA ASN A 190 -17.94 -11.03 -1.44
C ASN A 190 -17.41 -10.38 -2.71
N ASP A 191 -16.17 -10.68 -3.13
CA ASP A 191 -15.53 -10.09 -4.30
C ASP A 191 -14.83 -11.16 -5.14
N MET A 192 -15.61 -11.79 -6.04
CA MET A 192 -15.15 -12.86 -6.91
C MET A 192 -14.60 -12.29 -8.22
N ILE A 193 -13.28 -12.24 -8.36
CA ILE A 193 -12.61 -11.65 -9.54
C ILE A 193 -12.37 -12.65 -10.68
N GLY A 194 -12.49 -13.96 -10.41
CA GLY A 194 -12.34 -15.01 -11.42
C GLY A 194 -12.79 -16.39 -10.94
N PRO A 195 -12.75 -17.40 -11.83
CA PRO A 195 -13.04 -18.78 -11.46
C PRO A 195 -12.01 -19.27 -10.43
N GLY A 196 -12.47 -19.57 -9.21
CA GLY A 196 -11.57 -20.01 -8.12
C GLY A 196 -10.65 -18.91 -7.58
N LEU A 197 -10.93 -17.63 -7.88
CA LEU A 197 -10.15 -16.50 -7.37
C LEU A 197 -11.08 -15.48 -6.70
N GLY A 198 -10.96 -15.37 -5.38
CA GLY A 198 -11.60 -14.36 -4.56
C GLY A 198 -10.59 -13.31 -4.12
N ARG A 199 -11.03 -12.05 -4.01
CA ARG A 199 -10.22 -10.94 -3.53
C ARG A 199 -10.71 -10.52 -2.16
N ALA A 200 -9.78 -10.31 -1.24
CA ALA A 200 -10.04 -9.74 0.07
C ALA A 200 -9.17 -8.50 0.28
N THR A 201 -9.59 -7.66 1.21
CA THR A 201 -8.85 -6.48 1.63
C THR A 201 -8.41 -6.67 3.07
N TYR A 202 -7.09 -6.60 3.30
CA TYR A 202 -6.52 -6.65 4.65
C TYR A 202 -6.92 -5.40 5.44
N GLY A 203 -7.42 -5.60 6.66
CA GLY A 203 -7.50 -4.52 7.65
C GLY A 203 -6.21 -4.41 8.46
N GLY A 204 -5.51 -5.53 8.63
CA GLY A 204 -4.18 -5.57 9.21
C GLY A 204 -3.54 -6.95 9.09
N CYS A 205 -2.22 -6.99 9.15
CA CYS A 205 -1.45 -8.23 9.14
C CYS A 205 -0.16 -8.13 9.95
N MET A 206 0.30 -9.29 10.42
CA MET A 206 1.58 -9.52 11.08
C MET A 206 2.37 -10.50 10.22
N MET A 207 3.61 -10.15 9.89
CA MET A 207 4.51 -10.97 9.08
C MET A 207 5.78 -11.31 9.86
N ILE A 208 6.11 -12.59 9.93
CA ILE A 208 7.29 -13.11 10.62
C ILE A 208 8.27 -13.68 9.61
N TYR A 209 9.48 -13.12 9.57
CA TYR A 209 10.59 -13.61 8.74
C TYR A 209 11.91 -13.57 9.53
N PRO A 210 12.69 -14.66 9.55
CA PRO A 210 12.46 -15.94 8.88
C PRO A 210 11.17 -16.64 9.34
N PRO A 211 10.50 -17.43 8.46
CA PRO A 211 9.21 -18.04 8.79
C PRO A 211 9.34 -18.98 9.98
N ARG A 212 8.35 -18.95 10.88
CA ARG A 212 8.30 -19.79 12.09
C ARG A 212 6.93 -20.44 12.20
N PRO A 213 6.85 -21.75 12.47
CA PRO A 213 5.56 -22.43 12.66
C PRO A 213 4.96 -22.02 14.01
N ILE A 214 4.11 -21.00 14.01
CA ILE A 214 3.34 -20.56 15.18
C ILE A 214 1.90 -21.08 15.11
N PRO A 215 1.23 -21.33 16.25
CA PRO A 215 -0.19 -21.65 16.23
C PRO A 215 -1.03 -20.52 15.63
N ASP A 216 -2.24 -20.86 15.16
CA ASP A 216 -3.24 -19.90 14.70
C ASP A 216 -3.54 -18.90 15.83
N ILE A 217 -3.04 -17.67 15.69
CA ILE A 217 -3.07 -16.63 16.74
C ILE A 217 -4.50 -16.27 17.15
N TRP A 218 -5.47 -16.49 16.26
CA TRP A 218 -6.88 -16.17 16.50
C TRP A 218 -7.56 -17.17 17.44
N LYS A 219 -6.98 -18.37 17.56
CA LYS A 219 -7.48 -19.48 18.38
C LYS A 219 -6.55 -19.86 19.51
N ASP A 220 -5.35 -19.27 19.57
CA ASP A 220 -4.37 -19.57 20.59
C ASP A 220 -4.83 -19.03 21.96
N PRO A 221 -5.08 -19.89 22.96
CA PRO A 221 -5.53 -19.44 24.27
C PRO A 221 -4.48 -18.62 25.04
N ARG A 222 -3.21 -18.63 24.59
CA ARG A 222 -2.14 -17.82 25.18
C ARG A 222 -2.27 -16.34 24.80
N ILE A 223 -2.88 -16.05 23.65
CA ILE A 223 -3.14 -14.70 23.13
C ILE A 223 -4.57 -14.30 23.53
N HIS A 224 -4.69 -13.59 24.65
CA HIS A 224 -5.99 -13.36 25.31
C HIS A 224 -6.14 -11.96 25.92
N ILE A 225 -5.09 -11.15 25.91
CA ILE A 225 -5.08 -9.78 26.46
C ILE A 225 -5.81 -8.84 25.50
N GLY A 226 -5.55 -8.97 24.19
CA GLY A 226 -6.14 -8.16 23.14
C GLY A 226 -7.63 -8.47 22.93
N LYS A 227 -8.45 -7.42 22.94
CA LYS A 227 -9.90 -7.51 22.78
C LYS A 227 -10.32 -7.21 21.34
N THR A 228 -9.62 -6.30 20.68
CA THR A 228 -9.84 -5.94 19.27
C THR A 228 -8.94 -6.73 18.33
N LEU A 229 -9.17 -6.63 17.01
CA LEU A 229 -8.43 -7.40 16.01
C LEU A 229 -6.96 -6.96 15.94
N GLU A 230 -6.76 -5.65 15.92
CA GLU A 230 -5.47 -4.98 15.93
C GLU A 230 -4.71 -5.21 17.24
N GLU A 231 -5.38 -5.17 18.39
CA GLU A 231 -4.77 -5.50 19.68
C GLU A 231 -4.29 -6.95 19.72
N LYS A 232 -5.05 -7.89 19.14
CA LYS A 232 -4.63 -9.30 19.04
C LYS A 232 -3.41 -9.49 18.14
N LEU A 233 -3.35 -8.78 17.00
CA LEU A 233 -2.15 -8.80 16.14
C LEU A 233 -0.92 -8.28 16.91
N LEU A 234 -1.07 -7.18 17.64
CA LEU A 234 0.01 -6.59 18.43
C LEU A 234 0.44 -7.50 19.58
N GLU A 235 -0.52 -8.10 20.31
CA GLU A 235 -0.23 -9.06 21.38
C GLU A 235 0.55 -10.26 20.83
N ALA A 236 0.11 -10.83 19.70
CA ALA A 236 0.80 -11.93 19.04
C ALA A 236 2.22 -11.52 18.61
N ALA A 237 2.37 -10.32 18.07
CA ALA A 237 3.68 -9.78 17.69
C ALA A 237 4.62 -9.66 18.89
N PHE A 238 4.15 -9.10 20.00
CA PHE A 238 4.96 -8.99 21.23
C PHE A 238 5.28 -10.35 21.85
N PHE A 239 4.33 -11.28 21.82
CA PHE A 239 4.52 -12.62 22.38
C PHE A 239 5.56 -13.45 21.60
N HIS A 240 5.66 -13.23 20.29
CA HIS A 240 6.58 -13.95 19.41
C HIS A 240 7.90 -13.20 19.12
N SER A 241 8.05 -11.96 19.60
CA SER A 241 9.26 -11.13 19.41
C SER A 241 10.44 -11.58 20.27
#